data_AF-A0A0N1GHT6-F1
#
_entry.id   AF-A0A0N1GHT6-F1
#
_cell.length_a   1.000
_cell.length_b   1.000
_cell.length_c   1.000
_cell.angle_alpha   90.00
_cell.angle_beta   90.00
_cell.angle_gamma   90.00
#
_symmetry.space_group_name_H-M   'P 1'
#
loop_
_entity.id
_entity.type
_entity.pdbx_description
1 polymer ?
#
loop_
_entity_poly.entity_id
_entity_poly.type
_entity_poly.pdbx_seq_one_letter_code
_entity_poly.pdbx_strand_id
1 'polypeptide(L)'
;MDNTGGTGVVRGGVGGLGRRRLARLLALTGALLLLVLFGGVGGASAHAVLENSSPADGSVVKSAPKTVTLTFTESVGLLDDSFRVLDPDNRRVHIGEPGHADGRGDTARVTLPAGMAKGTYLVAWRVVSADSHPVSGAFTFSVGKQTATKAVAPSGTSTDEATATLYDVARYFAYGGLALLLGVLAFSLITGLAVGRGMAATGWWTLFGATVVLLLLRGAYERGDGPGGAFEPAVVWGGLGGRPGIALVVRLVLLGVVAFVPVRLVGGSGGAGERGSVRLRGRRAGVVVGALSLGLALTWAAAEHAAAGIQVPVAMTSAVLHLLAMAVWLGGLTALLGLLYRAPEELPPAAVARFSRAAFASVVVLVCTGVYQAWRGLGSLSALNSTPYGRLLTLKVIAVLLLLAAASYSRRWTGQLVGAGVSTVAAVATAPAAVVGSVVVEERERVPE
;
A
#
# COMPACT_ATOMS: atom_id res chain seq x y z
N MET A 1 -16.78 60.10 32.64
CA MET A 1 -17.50 59.22 33.58
C MET A 1 -18.17 58.15 32.75
N ASP A 2 -17.47 57.04 32.58
CA ASP A 2 -17.93 55.83 31.92
C ASP A 2 -19.01 55.13 32.76
N ASN A 3 -19.99 54.48 32.12
CA ASN A 3 -20.27 53.07 32.38
C ASN A 3 -21.18 52.46 31.29
N THR A 4 -20.58 51.70 30.38
CA THR A 4 -21.25 50.78 29.47
C THR A 4 -21.40 49.41 30.15
N GLY A 5 -22.61 49.06 30.59
CA GLY A 5 -22.92 47.75 31.16
C GLY A 5 -23.14 46.67 30.10
N GLY A 6 -22.05 46.11 29.56
CA GLY A 6 -22.09 44.92 28.72
C GLY A 6 -22.09 43.65 29.56
N THR A 7 -23.16 42.86 29.50
CA THR A 7 -23.21 41.51 30.07
C THR A 7 -22.47 40.54 29.14
N GLY A 8 -21.20 40.28 29.47
CA GLY A 8 -20.34 39.35 28.77
C GLY A 8 -20.83 37.91 28.91
N VAL A 9 -21.22 37.30 27.79
CA VAL A 9 -21.33 35.85 27.67
C VAL A 9 -19.92 35.26 27.73
N VAL A 10 -19.54 34.71 28.88
CA VAL A 10 -18.29 33.95 29.05
C VAL A 10 -18.42 32.64 28.25
N ARG A 11 -17.93 32.64 27.00
CA ARG A 11 -17.70 31.42 26.23
C ARG A 11 -16.50 30.68 26.84
N GLY A 12 -16.78 29.66 27.65
CA GLY A 12 -15.76 28.80 28.26
C GLY A 12 -14.86 28.11 27.24
N GLY A 13 -13.58 28.48 27.21
CA GLY A 13 -12.53 27.91 26.36
C GLY A 13 -12.03 26.51 26.76
N VAL A 14 -12.66 25.86 27.75
CA VAL A 14 -12.15 24.62 28.36
C VAL A 14 -12.41 23.38 27.47
N GLY A 15 -13.44 23.40 26.62
CA GLY A 15 -13.79 22.27 25.73
C GLY A 15 -12.84 22.06 24.53
N GLY A 16 -12.17 23.13 24.07
CA GLY A 16 -11.31 23.09 22.88
C GLY A 16 -9.96 22.41 23.10
N LEU A 17 -9.36 22.60 24.28
CA LEU A 17 -8.05 22.03 24.63
C LEU A 17 -8.13 20.51 24.86
N GLY A 18 -9.20 20.00 25.48
CA GLY A 18 -9.41 18.56 25.68
C GLY A 18 -9.65 17.80 24.36
N ARG A 19 -10.45 18.37 23.46
CA ARG A 19 -10.71 17.80 22.13
C ARG A 19 -9.46 17.75 21.24
N ARG A 20 -8.61 18.79 21.28
CA ARG A 20 -7.34 18.83 20.54
C ARG A 20 -6.31 17.85 21.10
N ARG A 21 -6.27 17.63 22.43
CA ARG A 21 -5.43 16.61 23.06
C ARG A 21 -5.88 15.18 22.73
N LEU A 22 -7.19 14.92 22.73
CA LEU A 22 -7.76 13.62 22.35
C LEU A 22 -7.51 13.31 20.86
N ALA A 23 -7.67 14.29 19.97
CA ALA A 23 -7.35 14.14 18.54
C ALA A 23 -5.86 13.88 18.32
N ARG A 24 -4.97 14.54 19.07
CA ARG A 24 -3.52 14.28 19.03
C ARG A 24 -3.17 12.88 19.54
N LEU A 25 -3.79 12.42 20.63
CA LEU A 25 -3.58 11.07 21.17
C LEU A 25 -4.06 10.01 20.18
N LEU A 26 -5.25 10.15 19.61
CA LEU A 26 -5.78 9.23 18.59
C LEU A 26 -4.92 9.23 17.31
N ALA A 27 -4.42 10.40 16.89
CA ALA A 27 -3.51 10.52 15.76
C ALA A 27 -2.14 9.87 16.04
N LEU A 28 -1.60 10.02 17.25
CA LEU A 28 -0.35 9.39 17.68
C LEU A 28 -0.49 7.87 17.83
N THR A 29 -1.64 7.40 18.32
CA THR A 29 -1.92 5.96 18.45
C THR A 29 -2.13 5.34 17.07
N GLY A 30 -2.83 6.04 16.17
CA GLY A 30 -2.97 5.67 14.76
C GLY A 30 -1.63 5.66 14.03
N ALA A 31 -0.78 6.68 14.23
CA ALA A 31 0.56 6.75 13.65
C ALA A 31 1.48 5.64 14.19
N LEU A 32 1.42 5.33 15.48
CA LEU A 32 2.17 4.22 16.09
C LEU A 32 1.68 2.86 15.57
N LEU A 33 0.37 2.67 15.39
CA LEU A 33 -0.20 1.47 14.79
C LEU A 33 0.17 1.33 13.31
N LEU A 34 0.17 2.42 12.55
CA LEU A 34 0.68 2.43 11.17
C LEU A 34 2.18 2.10 11.16
N LEU A 35 2.97 2.67 12.07
CA LEU A 35 4.40 2.33 12.19
C LEU A 35 4.61 0.85 12.56
N VAL A 36 3.74 0.23 13.36
CA VAL A 36 3.81 -1.21 13.68
C VAL A 36 3.32 -2.08 12.51
N LEU A 37 2.32 -1.62 11.75
CA LEU A 37 1.77 -2.34 10.59
C LEU A 37 2.65 -2.23 9.33
N PHE A 38 3.41 -1.13 9.19
CA PHE A 38 4.28 -0.82 8.05
C PHE A 38 5.78 -0.89 8.39
N GLY A 39 6.18 -0.96 9.67
CA GLY A 39 7.57 -0.97 10.12
C GLY A 39 8.24 -2.34 10.15
N GLY A 40 7.67 -3.33 9.45
CA GLY A 40 8.33 -4.61 9.21
C GLY A 40 9.40 -4.47 8.14
N VAL A 41 10.56 -3.93 8.48
CA VAL A 41 11.75 -3.86 7.61
C VAL A 41 12.46 -5.23 7.50
N GLY A 42 11.98 -6.24 8.23
CA GLY A 42 12.45 -7.61 8.06
C GLY A 42 11.71 -8.29 6.90
N GLY A 43 12.34 -8.33 5.73
CA GLY A 43 11.82 -9.04 4.56
C GLY A 43 11.46 -10.48 4.92
N ALA A 44 10.17 -10.81 4.89
CA ALA A 44 9.79 -12.19 4.69
C ALA A 44 10.10 -12.51 3.24
N SER A 45 11.17 -13.28 3.00
CA SER A 45 11.46 -13.82 1.67
C SER A 45 10.35 -14.79 1.30
N ALA A 46 9.36 -14.28 0.58
CA ALA A 46 8.28 -15.05 -0.05
C ALA A 46 8.51 -15.15 -1.57
N HIS A 47 9.68 -14.73 -2.04
CA HIS A 47 10.05 -14.74 -3.44
C HIS A 47 10.31 -16.15 -3.95
N ALA A 48 10.39 -16.29 -5.27
CA ALA A 48 10.63 -17.57 -5.94
C ALA A 48 11.86 -18.28 -5.39
N VAL A 49 11.67 -19.48 -4.85
CA VAL A 49 12.76 -20.35 -4.39
C VAL A 49 13.04 -21.39 -5.46
N LEU A 50 14.31 -21.61 -5.77
CA LEU A 50 14.73 -22.70 -6.66
C LEU A 50 14.48 -24.04 -5.94
N GLU A 51 13.56 -24.85 -6.47
CA GLU A 51 13.25 -26.18 -5.93
C GLU A 51 14.15 -27.26 -6.54
N ASN A 52 14.38 -27.18 -7.85
CA ASN A 52 15.12 -28.20 -8.58
C ASN A 52 15.88 -27.62 -9.77
N SER A 53 16.99 -28.27 -10.12
CA SER A 53 17.78 -27.97 -11.32
C SER A 53 18.08 -29.22 -12.12
N SER A 54 18.14 -29.08 -13.43
CA SER A 54 18.62 -30.10 -14.36
C SER A 54 19.63 -29.47 -15.31
N PRO A 55 20.93 -29.84 -15.26
CA PRO A 55 21.56 -30.78 -14.32
C PRO A 55 21.40 -30.35 -12.85
N ALA A 56 21.41 -31.33 -11.94
CA ALA A 56 21.33 -31.05 -10.51
C ALA A 56 22.63 -30.36 -10.04
N ASP A 57 22.52 -29.53 -9.01
CA ASP A 57 23.69 -28.88 -8.41
C ASP A 57 24.72 -29.91 -7.90
N GLY A 58 25.98 -29.65 -8.21
CA GLY A 58 27.12 -30.51 -7.92
C GLY A 58 27.19 -31.79 -8.75
N SER A 59 26.25 -32.04 -9.67
CA SER A 59 26.21 -33.29 -10.41
C SER A 59 27.32 -33.42 -11.46
N VAL A 60 27.77 -34.65 -11.70
CA VAL A 60 28.69 -34.99 -12.79
C VAL A 60 27.92 -35.75 -13.87
N VAL A 61 27.70 -35.12 -15.02
CA VAL A 61 27.02 -35.72 -16.17
C VAL A 61 28.01 -36.35 -17.14
N LYS A 62 27.65 -37.49 -17.75
CA LYS A 62 28.54 -38.22 -18.67
C LYS A 62 28.87 -37.42 -19.95
N SER A 63 27.90 -36.67 -20.44
CA SER A 63 27.99 -35.87 -21.66
C SER A 63 27.37 -34.49 -21.44
N ALA A 64 27.76 -33.52 -22.26
CA ALA A 64 27.20 -32.17 -22.23
C ALA A 64 25.67 -32.21 -22.37
N PRO A 65 24.91 -31.60 -21.45
CA PRO A 65 23.46 -31.54 -21.55
C PRO A 65 23.05 -30.55 -22.64
N LYS A 66 21.91 -30.80 -23.30
CA LYS A 66 21.37 -29.89 -24.34
C LYS A 66 20.76 -28.62 -23.75
N THR A 67 20.32 -28.67 -22.50
CA THR A 67 19.61 -27.58 -21.83
C THR A 67 19.95 -27.55 -20.35
N VAL A 68 19.87 -26.37 -19.75
CA VAL A 68 19.70 -26.20 -18.31
C VAL A 68 18.25 -25.85 -18.04
N THR A 69 17.65 -26.46 -17.02
CA THR A 69 16.28 -26.19 -16.56
C THR A 69 16.28 -25.92 -15.06
N LEU A 70 15.53 -24.90 -14.63
CA LEU A 70 15.36 -24.49 -13.25
C LEU A 70 13.86 -24.45 -12.92
N THR A 71 13.45 -25.18 -11.88
CA THR A 71 12.07 -25.19 -11.39
C THR A 71 11.99 -24.40 -10.10
N PHE A 72 11.04 -23.47 -10.04
CA PHE A 72 10.81 -22.58 -8.90
C PHE A 72 9.49 -22.89 -8.20
N THR A 73 9.34 -22.41 -6.96
CA THR A 73 8.09 -22.50 -6.18
C THR A 73 6.92 -21.71 -6.77
N GLU A 74 7.19 -20.77 -7.68
CA GLU A 74 6.20 -19.91 -8.32
C GLU A 74 6.63 -19.54 -9.75
N SER A 75 5.72 -18.89 -10.48
CA SER A 75 6.03 -18.40 -11.82
C SER A 75 7.08 -17.28 -11.79
N VAL A 76 8.01 -17.30 -12.73
CA VAL A 76 9.07 -16.31 -12.87
C VAL A 76 9.03 -15.65 -14.25
N GLY A 77 9.33 -14.35 -14.32
CA GLY A 77 9.63 -13.63 -15.55
C GLY A 77 11.09 -13.82 -15.94
N LEU A 78 11.33 -14.01 -17.23
CA LEU A 78 12.67 -14.17 -17.82
C LEU A 78 13.05 -12.90 -18.60
N LEU A 79 14.31 -12.52 -18.45
CA LEU A 79 14.99 -11.46 -19.19
C LEU A 79 16.08 -12.08 -20.06
N ASP A 80 16.58 -11.35 -21.06
CA ASP A 80 17.59 -11.86 -22.00
C ASP A 80 18.85 -12.40 -21.30
N ASP A 81 19.26 -11.76 -20.19
CA ASP A 81 20.44 -12.12 -19.41
C ASP A 81 20.11 -12.94 -18.15
N SER A 82 18.92 -13.58 -18.10
CA SER A 82 18.48 -14.39 -16.95
C SER A 82 19.35 -15.60 -16.66
N PHE A 83 20.13 -16.06 -17.64
CA PHE A 83 21.10 -17.15 -17.49
C PHE A 83 22.49 -16.69 -17.90
N ARG A 84 23.48 -17.06 -17.09
CA ARG A 84 24.90 -16.90 -17.40
C ARG A 84 25.59 -18.22 -17.10
N VAL A 85 26.15 -18.84 -18.14
CA VAL A 85 26.89 -20.10 -18.01
C VAL A 85 28.36 -19.82 -18.24
N LEU A 86 29.20 -20.17 -17.27
CA LEU A 86 30.66 -20.00 -17.34
C LEU A 86 31.32 -21.37 -17.45
N ASP A 87 32.32 -21.46 -18.33
CA ASP A 87 33.13 -22.66 -18.54
C ASP A 87 34.17 -22.85 -17.40
N PRO A 88 34.91 -23.98 -17.39
CA PRO A 88 35.93 -24.25 -16.36
C PRO A 88 37.05 -23.20 -16.27
N ASP A 89 37.27 -22.45 -17.36
CA ASP A 89 38.27 -21.37 -17.47
C ASP A 89 37.68 -19.99 -17.15
N ASN A 90 36.44 -19.92 -16.64
CA ASN A 90 35.70 -18.69 -16.33
C ASN A 90 35.33 -17.84 -17.57
N ARG A 91 35.18 -18.46 -18.74
CA ARG A 91 34.68 -17.78 -19.95
C ARG A 91 33.18 -18.00 -20.12
N ARG A 92 32.47 -16.97 -20.59
CA ARG A 92 31.04 -17.04 -20.85
C ARG A 92 30.75 -17.96 -22.03
N VAL A 93 29.96 -18.99 -21.79
CA VAL A 93 29.42 -19.88 -22.81
C VAL A 93 28.31 -19.15 -23.57
N HIS A 94 28.33 -19.25 -24.90
CA HIS A 94 27.24 -18.77 -25.73
C HIS A 94 26.03 -19.71 -25.59
N ILE A 95 24.92 -19.19 -25.07
CA ILE A 95 23.67 -19.91 -24.78
C ILE A 95 22.56 -19.38 -25.68
N GLY A 96 21.51 -20.16 -25.88
CA GLY A 96 20.32 -19.66 -26.58
C GLY A 96 19.44 -18.76 -25.70
N GLU A 97 18.32 -18.31 -26.25
CA GLU A 97 17.38 -17.44 -25.54
C GLU A 97 16.71 -18.19 -24.36
N PRO A 98 16.61 -17.55 -23.17
CA PRO A 98 15.83 -18.07 -22.06
C PRO A 98 14.35 -18.21 -22.40
N GLY A 99 13.73 -19.29 -21.96
CA GLY A 99 12.29 -19.52 -22.14
C GLY A 99 11.70 -20.41 -21.06
N HIS A 100 10.40 -20.64 -21.12
CA HIS A 100 9.72 -21.55 -20.20
C HIS A 100 9.67 -22.98 -20.76
N ALA A 101 10.01 -23.96 -19.93
CA ALA A 101 9.87 -25.37 -20.28
C ALA A 101 8.41 -25.79 -20.27
N ASP A 102 7.97 -26.50 -21.31
CA ASP A 102 6.68 -27.20 -21.36
C ASP A 102 5.47 -26.28 -21.09
N GLY A 103 5.59 -24.98 -21.40
CA GLY A 103 4.58 -23.97 -21.13
C GLY A 103 4.39 -23.63 -19.65
N ARG A 104 5.25 -24.13 -18.75
CA ARG A 104 5.15 -23.91 -17.30
C ARG A 104 5.90 -22.66 -16.89
N GLY A 105 5.17 -21.65 -16.40
CA GLY A 105 5.73 -20.37 -15.97
C GLY A 105 6.68 -20.45 -14.77
N ASP A 106 6.65 -21.54 -14.00
CA ASP A 106 7.53 -21.83 -12.87
C ASP A 106 8.83 -22.54 -13.27
N THR A 107 8.98 -22.89 -14.54
CA THR A 107 10.10 -23.70 -15.02
C THR A 107 10.85 -22.96 -16.11
N ALA A 108 11.99 -22.37 -15.77
CA ALA A 108 12.87 -21.67 -16.70
C ALA A 108 13.82 -22.65 -17.40
N ARG A 109 14.14 -22.40 -18.66
CA ARG A 109 15.00 -23.23 -19.49
C ARG A 109 15.89 -22.37 -20.37
N VAL A 110 17.13 -22.82 -20.57
CA VAL A 110 18.04 -22.27 -21.57
C VAL A 110 18.74 -23.39 -22.34
N THR A 111 19.04 -23.16 -23.61
CA THR A 111 19.76 -24.12 -24.45
C THR A 111 21.26 -23.92 -24.35
N LEU A 112 21.99 -25.05 -24.37
CA LEU A 112 23.44 -25.09 -24.33
C LEU A 112 24.01 -25.55 -25.68
N PRO A 113 25.18 -25.04 -26.09
CA PRO A 113 25.84 -25.47 -27.31
C PRO A 113 26.29 -26.93 -27.23
N ALA A 114 26.33 -27.60 -28.38
CA ALA A 114 26.92 -28.93 -28.49
C ALA A 114 28.45 -28.86 -28.31
N GLY A 115 29.06 -30.00 -27.92
CA GLY A 115 30.52 -30.13 -27.89
C GLY A 115 31.22 -29.40 -26.74
N MET A 116 30.52 -29.12 -25.64
CA MET A 116 31.14 -28.52 -24.45
C MET A 116 32.35 -29.31 -23.94
N ALA A 117 33.41 -28.60 -23.56
CA ALA A 117 34.60 -29.20 -22.97
C ALA A 117 34.28 -29.93 -21.65
N LYS A 118 35.09 -30.92 -21.30
CA LYS A 118 34.97 -31.62 -20.01
C LYS A 118 35.46 -30.71 -18.88
N GLY A 119 34.76 -30.70 -17.76
CA GLY A 119 35.10 -29.92 -16.57
C GLY A 119 33.87 -29.36 -15.87
N THR A 120 34.11 -28.57 -14.82
CA THR A 120 33.08 -27.94 -14.00
C THR A 120 32.62 -26.61 -14.61
N TYR A 121 31.31 -26.47 -14.82
CA TYR A 121 30.63 -25.27 -15.29
C TYR A 121 29.88 -24.61 -14.13
N LEU A 122 29.81 -23.28 -14.16
CA LEU A 122 28.98 -22.49 -13.27
C LEU A 122 27.76 -21.99 -14.03
N VAL A 123 26.57 -22.19 -13.46
CA VAL A 123 25.32 -21.61 -13.94
C VAL A 123 24.89 -20.57 -12.92
N ALA A 124 24.98 -19.30 -13.28
CA ALA A 124 24.34 -18.21 -12.55
C ALA A 124 23.02 -17.85 -13.21
N TRP A 125 22.02 -17.52 -12.40
CA TRP A 125 20.69 -17.14 -12.87
C TRP A 125 20.16 -15.94 -12.11
N ARG A 126 19.31 -15.16 -12.79
CA ARG A 126 18.55 -14.06 -12.22
C ARG A 126 17.20 -13.94 -12.92
N VAL A 127 16.13 -14.04 -12.15
CA VAL A 127 14.75 -14.07 -12.66
C VAL A 127 13.88 -13.15 -11.82
N VAL A 128 12.70 -12.76 -12.33
CA VAL A 128 11.76 -11.90 -11.61
C VAL A 128 10.61 -12.74 -11.08
N SER A 129 10.41 -12.89 -9.78
CA SER A 129 9.26 -13.61 -9.21
C SER A 129 7.94 -12.93 -9.54
N ALA A 130 6.81 -13.62 -9.33
CA ALA A 130 5.50 -13.10 -9.70
C ALA A 130 5.09 -11.85 -8.89
N ASP A 131 5.76 -11.54 -7.77
CA ASP A 131 5.60 -10.30 -6.97
C ASP A 131 6.49 -9.16 -7.49
N SER A 132 7.08 -9.30 -8.68
CA SER A 132 7.96 -8.32 -9.31
C SER A 132 9.35 -8.15 -8.68
N HIS A 133 9.74 -9.00 -7.72
CA HIS A 133 11.06 -8.95 -7.10
C HIS A 133 12.07 -9.80 -7.89
N PRO A 134 13.30 -9.32 -8.08
CA PRO A 134 14.35 -10.12 -8.69
C PRO A 134 14.94 -11.07 -7.67
N VAL A 135 15.11 -12.32 -8.08
CA VAL A 135 15.78 -13.38 -7.32
C VAL A 135 16.93 -13.91 -8.16
N SER A 136 18.04 -14.24 -7.50
CA SER A 136 19.23 -14.75 -8.16
C SER A 136 19.88 -15.86 -7.36
N GLY A 137 20.66 -16.67 -8.05
CA GLY A 137 21.44 -17.74 -7.46
C GLY A 137 22.47 -18.25 -8.44
N ALA A 138 23.29 -19.19 -7.97
CA ALA A 138 24.24 -19.88 -8.82
C ALA A 138 24.45 -21.30 -8.31
N PHE A 139 24.75 -22.20 -9.23
CA PHE A 139 25.04 -23.61 -8.93
C PHE A 139 26.06 -24.15 -9.93
N THR A 140 26.66 -25.30 -9.64
CA THR A 140 27.66 -25.90 -10.53
C THR A 140 27.25 -27.27 -11.03
N PHE A 141 27.73 -27.65 -12.21
CA PHE A 141 27.66 -29.04 -12.69
C PHE A 141 28.92 -29.38 -13.49
N SER A 142 29.26 -30.65 -13.60
CA SER A 142 30.48 -31.10 -14.29
C SER A 142 30.18 -31.98 -15.49
N VAL A 143 30.86 -31.74 -16.62
CA VAL A 143 30.79 -32.60 -17.81
C VAL A 143 31.97 -33.57 -17.80
N GLY A 144 31.69 -34.86 -17.65
CA GLY A 144 32.65 -35.97 -17.72
C GLY A 144 33.57 -36.11 -16.52
N LYS A 145 34.08 -35.01 -15.96
CA LYS A 145 34.90 -34.99 -14.73
C LYS A 145 34.75 -33.66 -14.02
N GLN A 146 34.89 -33.69 -12.70
CA GLN A 146 35.02 -32.48 -11.89
C GLN A 146 36.44 -31.91 -12.05
N THR A 147 36.53 -30.60 -12.27
CA THR A 147 37.78 -29.84 -12.30
C THR A 147 37.78 -28.78 -11.21
N ALA A 148 38.95 -28.33 -10.79
CA ALA A 148 39.06 -27.13 -9.95
C ALA A 148 38.37 -25.97 -10.67
N THR A 149 37.40 -25.34 -10.02
CA THR A 149 36.59 -24.29 -10.64
C THR A 149 37.24 -22.94 -10.36
N LYS A 150 37.67 -22.25 -11.42
CA LYS A 150 38.11 -20.84 -11.33
C LYS A 150 36.94 -19.86 -11.49
N ALA A 151 35.76 -20.37 -11.85
CA ALA A 151 34.59 -19.55 -12.05
C ALA A 151 34.15 -18.91 -10.73
N VAL A 152 34.15 -17.57 -10.70
CA VAL A 152 33.62 -16.78 -9.60
C VAL A 152 32.17 -16.47 -9.95
N ALA A 153 31.26 -16.65 -8.98
CA ALA A 153 29.89 -16.17 -9.13
C ALA A 153 29.93 -14.70 -9.58
N PRO A 154 29.35 -14.34 -10.74
CA PRO A 154 29.43 -12.97 -11.23
C PRO A 154 28.98 -11.99 -10.16
N SER A 155 29.67 -10.85 -10.06
CA SER A 155 29.15 -9.69 -9.34
C SER A 155 27.71 -9.40 -9.85
N GLY A 156 26.75 -9.22 -8.93
CA GLY A 156 25.32 -9.10 -9.27
C GLY A 156 24.48 -10.36 -9.01
N THR A 157 24.99 -11.36 -8.30
CA THR A 157 24.18 -12.46 -7.72
C THR A 157 23.33 -12.05 -6.51
N SER A 158 23.44 -10.79 -6.08
CA SER A 158 22.53 -10.12 -5.15
C SER A 158 22.15 -8.75 -5.72
N THR A 159 20.92 -8.32 -5.49
CA THR A 159 20.49 -6.96 -5.82
C THR A 159 21.32 -5.96 -5.03
N ASP A 160 21.80 -4.89 -5.67
CA ASP A 160 22.42 -3.76 -4.98
C ASP A 160 21.48 -3.21 -3.87
N GLU A 161 22.01 -3.10 -2.65
CA GLU A 161 21.23 -2.77 -1.46
C GLU A 161 20.63 -1.36 -1.54
N ALA A 162 21.36 -0.40 -2.11
CA ALA A 162 20.88 0.96 -2.27
C ALA A 162 19.71 1.01 -3.27
N THR A 163 19.81 0.30 -4.39
CA THR A 163 18.74 0.19 -5.38
C THR A 163 17.52 -0.51 -4.81
N ALA A 164 17.70 -1.62 -4.09
CA ALA A 164 16.61 -2.34 -3.42
C ALA A 164 15.90 -1.43 -2.40
N THR A 165 16.66 -0.77 -1.53
CA THR A 165 16.13 0.14 -0.50
C THR A 165 15.38 1.30 -1.14
N LEU A 166 15.94 1.94 -2.17
CA LEU A 166 15.30 3.06 -2.84
C LEU A 166 14.02 2.64 -3.56
N TYR A 167 14.02 1.45 -4.18
CA TYR A 167 12.84 0.87 -4.80
C TYR A 167 11.74 0.62 -3.77
N ASP A 168 12.07 0.02 -2.62
CA ASP A 168 11.13 -0.23 -1.53
C ASP A 168 10.57 1.05 -0.92
N VAL A 169 11.42 2.05 -0.68
CA VAL A 169 10.99 3.37 -0.19
C VAL A 169 10.02 4.01 -1.18
N ALA A 170 10.34 4.02 -2.47
CA ALA A 170 9.44 4.52 -3.51
C ALA A 170 8.13 3.73 -3.54
N ARG A 171 8.18 2.41 -3.34
CA ARG A 171 7.00 1.53 -3.23
C ARG A 171 6.08 1.96 -2.07
N TYR A 172 6.64 2.24 -0.89
CA TYR A 172 5.87 2.74 0.25
C TYR A 172 5.23 4.10 -0.01
N PHE A 173 5.98 5.04 -0.61
CA PHE A 173 5.42 6.33 -1.02
C PHE A 173 4.31 6.17 -2.05
N ALA A 174 4.45 5.27 -3.02
CA ALA A 174 3.41 4.98 -4.00
C ALA A 174 2.12 4.45 -3.33
N TYR A 175 2.21 3.50 -2.39
CA TYR A 175 1.04 3.04 -1.63
C TYR A 175 0.39 4.15 -0.80
N GLY A 176 1.19 4.97 -0.12
CA GLY A 176 0.70 6.11 0.67
C GLY A 176 0.02 7.16 -0.20
N GLY A 177 0.61 7.51 -1.34
CA GLY A 177 0.04 8.44 -2.32
C GLY A 177 -1.27 7.93 -2.92
N LEU A 178 -1.33 6.64 -3.29
CA LEU A 178 -2.54 5.97 -3.77
C LEU A 178 -3.66 6.00 -2.71
N ALA A 179 -3.33 5.60 -1.48
CA ALA A 179 -4.29 5.58 -0.37
C ALA A 179 -4.86 6.98 -0.12
N LEU A 180 -4.00 7.99 -0.04
CA LEU A 180 -4.42 9.38 0.19
C LEU A 180 -5.26 9.92 -0.97
N LEU A 181 -4.82 9.74 -2.22
CA LEU A 181 -5.52 10.23 -3.40
C LEU A 181 -6.92 9.61 -3.51
N LEU A 182 -7.01 8.28 -3.57
CA LEU A 182 -8.29 7.59 -3.75
C LEU A 182 -9.18 7.76 -2.53
N GLY A 183 -8.61 7.75 -1.32
CA GLY A 183 -9.35 7.93 -0.07
C GLY A 183 -9.97 9.33 0.06
N VAL A 184 -9.26 10.39 -0.33
CA VAL A 184 -9.82 11.75 -0.34
C VAL A 184 -10.96 11.88 -1.35
N LEU A 185 -10.80 11.32 -2.55
CA LEU A 185 -11.85 11.34 -3.58
C LEU A 185 -13.08 10.55 -3.14
N ALA A 186 -12.89 9.35 -2.58
CA ALA A 186 -13.97 8.52 -2.04
C ALA A 186 -14.67 9.21 -0.86
N PHE A 187 -13.92 9.81 0.07
CA PHE A 187 -14.47 10.55 1.20
C PHE A 187 -15.37 11.69 0.72
N SER A 188 -14.91 12.49 -0.25
CA SER A 188 -15.71 13.58 -0.82
C SER A 188 -17.00 13.06 -1.47
N LEU A 189 -16.93 11.96 -2.23
CA LEU A 189 -18.12 11.34 -2.85
C LEU A 189 -19.12 10.79 -1.83
N ILE A 190 -18.64 10.11 -0.77
CA ILE A 190 -19.48 9.47 0.25
C ILE A 190 -20.15 10.52 1.15
N THR A 191 -19.41 11.57 1.52
CA THR A 191 -19.88 12.57 2.48
C THR A 191 -20.56 13.76 1.81
N GLY A 192 -20.20 14.06 0.55
CA GLY A 192 -20.57 15.28 -0.17
C GLY A 192 -19.80 16.52 0.29
N LEU A 193 -18.83 16.35 1.19
CA LEU A 193 -18.01 17.43 1.74
C LEU A 193 -16.85 17.78 0.82
N ALA A 194 -16.47 19.04 0.85
CA ALA A 194 -15.32 19.51 0.13
C ALA A 194 -14.05 19.25 0.98
N VAL A 195 -13.04 18.60 0.41
CA VAL A 195 -11.75 18.36 1.08
C VAL A 195 -10.69 19.25 0.45
N GLY A 196 -9.76 19.81 1.23
CA GLY A 196 -8.73 20.69 0.69
C GLY A 196 -7.95 20.06 -0.48
N ARG A 197 -7.85 20.79 -1.61
CA ARG A 197 -7.12 20.37 -2.83
C ARG A 197 -5.69 19.95 -2.55
N GLY A 198 -5.06 20.56 -1.54
CA GLY A 198 -3.73 20.19 -1.08
C GLY A 198 -3.60 18.71 -0.74
N MET A 199 -4.59 18.07 -0.10
CA MET A 199 -4.48 16.65 0.28
C MET A 199 -4.54 15.72 -0.93
N ALA A 200 -5.46 15.98 -1.86
CA ALA A 200 -5.55 15.22 -3.11
C ALA A 200 -4.31 15.46 -3.98
N ALA A 201 -3.82 16.71 -4.06
CA ALA A 201 -2.61 17.06 -4.78
C ALA A 201 -1.36 16.40 -4.18
N THR A 202 -1.23 16.37 -2.84
CA THR A 202 -0.16 15.63 -2.16
C THR A 202 -0.23 14.15 -2.51
N GLY A 203 -1.41 13.51 -2.41
CA GLY A 203 -1.56 12.11 -2.79
C GLY A 203 -1.16 11.84 -4.24
N TRP A 204 -1.59 12.71 -5.16
CA TRP A 204 -1.27 12.62 -6.58
C TRP A 204 0.23 12.81 -6.86
N TRP A 205 0.85 13.89 -6.36
CA TRP A 205 2.27 14.17 -6.57
C TRP A 205 3.16 13.09 -5.95
N THR A 206 2.82 12.60 -4.77
CA THR A 206 3.54 11.50 -4.13
C THR A 206 3.44 10.23 -4.98
N LEU A 207 2.25 9.87 -5.45
CA LEU A 207 2.06 8.69 -6.28
C LEU A 207 2.75 8.83 -7.65
N PHE A 208 2.66 9.99 -8.28
CA PHE A 208 3.31 10.29 -9.55
C PHE A 208 4.83 10.23 -9.43
N GLY A 209 5.41 10.99 -8.50
CA GLY A 209 6.85 11.03 -8.28
C GLY A 209 7.41 9.65 -7.91
N ALA A 210 6.74 8.94 -7.00
CA ALA A 210 7.12 7.57 -6.65
C ALA A 210 7.04 6.61 -7.84
N THR A 211 6.01 6.72 -8.68
CA THR A 211 5.88 5.88 -9.89
C THR A 211 6.98 6.18 -10.91
N VAL A 212 7.38 7.45 -11.07
CA VAL A 212 8.51 7.82 -11.92
C VAL A 212 9.80 7.21 -11.39
N VAL A 213 10.06 7.32 -10.08
CA VAL A 213 11.25 6.72 -9.44
C VAL A 213 11.26 5.19 -9.62
N LEU A 214 10.13 4.52 -9.37
CA LEU A 214 9.98 3.08 -9.58
C LEU A 214 10.24 2.66 -11.04
N LEU A 215 9.78 3.46 -12.01
CA LEU A 215 9.99 3.19 -13.43
C LEU A 215 11.46 3.32 -13.81
N LEU A 216 12.13 4.39 -13.38
CA LEU A 216 13.53 4.66 -13.67
C LEU A 216 14.46 3.61 -13.03
N LEU A 217 14.17 3.19 -11.80
CA LEU A 217 14.94 2.17 -11.10
C LEU A 217 14.64 0.74 -11.57
N ARG A 218 13.58 0.51 -12.34
CA ARG A 218 13.09 -0.85 -12.64
C ARG A 218 14.15 -1.72 -13.28
N GLY A 219 14.83 -1.23 -14.32
CA GLY A 219 15.86 -1.98 -15.01
C GLY A 219 17.08 -2.27 -14.12
N ALA A 220 17.54 -1.27 -13.37
CA ALA A 220 18.66 -1.43 -12.43
C ALA A 220 18.31 -2.46 -11.34
N TYR A 221 17.10 -2.38 -10.79
CA TYR A 221 16.57 -3.32 -9.82
C TYR A 221 16.52 -4.74 -10.38
N GLU A 222 15.96 -4.93 -11.57
CA GLU A 222 15.87 -6.23 -12.24
C GLU A 222 17.21 -6.83 -12.61
N ARG A 223 18.22 -6.02 -12.98
CA ARG A 223 19.58 -6.49 -13.30
C ARG A 223 20.48 -6.65 -12.08
N GLY A 224 20.14 -6.01 -10.96
CA GLY A 224 20.93 -6.01 -9.73
C GLY A 224 22.03 -4.96 -9.71
N ASP A 225 21.92 -3.90 -10.52
CA ASP A 225 22.90 -2.82 -10.57
C ASP A 225 22.65 -1.78 -9.49
N GLY A 226 23.66 -0.93 -9.27
CA GLY A 226 23.52 0.26 -8.44
C GLY A 226 22.54 1.30 -9.00
N PRO A 227 22.17 2.30 -8.19
CA PRO A 227 21.14 3.29 -8.54
C PRO A 227 21.54 4.17 -9.74
N GLY A 228 22.84 4.19 -10.10
CA GLY A 228 23.35 4.84 -11.31
C GLY A 228 22.68 4.35 -12.60
N GLY A 229 22.23 3.09 -12.64
CA GLY A 229 21.51 2.53 -13.79
C GLY A 229 20.21 3.26 -14.13
N ALA A 230 19.61 3.99 -13.19
CA ALA A 230 18.44 4.84 -13.45
C ALA A 230 18.72 6.01 -14.42
N PHE A 231 19.99 6.35 -14.63
CA PHE A 231 20.43 7.40 -15.54
C PHE A 231 20.96 6.86 -16.87
N GLU A 232 20.97 5.53 -17.05
CA GLU A 232 21.40 4.88 -18.27
C GLU A 232 20.20 4.53 -19.15
N PRO A 233 20.03 5.15 -20.35
CA PRO A 233 18.83 4.97 -21.16
C PRO A 233 18.54 3.51 -21.55
N ALA A 234 19.57 2.72 -21.83
CA ALA A 234 19.42 1.31 -22.17
C ALA A 234 18.84 0.48 -21.01
N VAL A 235 19.21 0.81 -19.78
CA VAL A 235 18.75 0.14 -18.56
C VAL A 235 17.31 0.49 -18.27
N VAL A 236 16.98 1.77 -18.34
CA VAL A 236 15.61 2.26 -18.17
C VAL A 236 14.69 1.62 -19.22
N TRP A 237 15.12 1.60 -20.49
CA TRP A 237 14.35 0.98 -21.57
C TRP A 237 14.11 -0.51 -21.35
N GLY A 238 15.15 -1.25 -20.92
CA GLY A 238 15.03 -2.67 -20.58
C GLY A 238 13.99 -2.92 -19.47
N GLY A 239 13.93 -2.05 -18.46
CA GLY A 239 12.96 -2.14 -17.36
C GLY A 239 11.51 -1.77 -17.72
N LEU A 240 11.26 -1.22 -18.92
CA LEU A 240 9.88 -1.01 -19.40
C LEU A 240 9.23 -2.32 -19.87
N GLY A 241 10.06 -3.33 -20.17
CA GLY A 241 9.62 -4.66 -20.54
C GLY A 241 8.95 -5.40 -19.39
N GLY A 242 8.25 -6.49 -19.73
CA GLY A 242 7.58 -7.34 -18.75
C GLY A 242 6.36 -6.69 -18.08
N ARG A 243 5.67 -7.50 -17.27
CA ARG A 243 4.40 -7.10 -16.63
C ARG A 243 4.56 -5.91 -15.67
N PRO A 244 5.57 -5.85 -14.78
CA PRO A 244 5.69 -4.75 -13.82
C PRO A 244 6.05 -3.41 -14.48
N GLY A 245 6.93 -3.42 -15.49
CA GLY A 245 7.28 -2.22 -16.28
C GLY A 245 6.06 -1.62 -16.99
N ILE A 246 5.31 -2.45 -17.72
CA ILE A 246 4.06 -2.05 -18.40
C ILE A 246 3.06 -1.47 -17.40
N ALA A 247 2.89 -2.09 -16.23
CA ALA A 247 1.97 -1.62 -15.21
C ALA A 247 2.33 -0.21 -14.68
N LEU A 248 3.62 0.10 -14.51
CA LEU A 248 4.09 1.42 -14.11
C LEU A 248 3.81 2.47 -15.19
N VAL A 249 4.04 2.14 -16.47
CA VAL A 249 3.72 3.03 -17.60
C VAL A 249 2.22 3.32 -17.65
N VAL A 250 1.38 2.29 -17.57
CA VAL A 250 -0.08 2.45 -17.54
C VAL A 250 -0.51 3.33 -16.36
N ARG A 251 0.12 3.15 -15.19
CA ARG A 251 -0.15 3.97 -14.01
C ARG A 251 0.17 5.45 -14.27
N LEU A 252 1.29 5.77 -14.90
CA LEU A 252 1.63 7.16 -15.26
C LEU A 252 0.61 7.77 -16.25
N VAL A 253 0.16 7.00 -17.24
CA VAL A 253 -0.88 7.45 -18.17
C VAL A 253 -2.18 7.75 -17.43
N LEU A 254 -2.62 6.84 -16.54
CA LEU A 254 -3.80 7.05 -15.71
C LEU A 254 -3.66 8.26 -14.79
N LEU A 255 -2.48 8.49 -14.21
CA LEU A 255 -2.21 9.67 -13.39
C LEU A 255 -2.24 10.96 -14.22
N GLY A 256 -1.77 10.92 -15.46
CA GLY A 256 -1.95 12.00 -16.42
C GLY A 256 -3.44 12.32 -16.61
N VAL A 257 -4.28 11.31 -16.89
CA VAL A 257 -5.74 11.49 -16.99
C VAL A 257 -6.32 12.08 -15.70
N VAL A 258 -5.90 11.57 -14.53
CA VAL A 258 -6.30 12.10 -13.21
C VAL A 258 -5.84 13.54 -13.00
N ALA A 259 -4.78 14.05 -13.64
CA ALA A 259 -4.40 15.45 -13.54
C ALA A 259 -5.38 16.36 -14.31
N PHE A 260 -5.90 15.90 -15.45
CA PHE A 260 -6.77 16.69 -16.33
C PHE A 260 -8.26 16.63 -15.94
N VAL A 261 -8.75 15.48 -15.46
CA VAL A 261 -10.17 15.24 -15.14
C VAL A 261 -10.73 16.13 -13.99
N PRO A 262 -10.02 16.36 -12.86
CA PRO A 262 -10.49 17.23 -11.78
C PRO A 262 -10.45 18.71 -12.15
N VAL A 263 -9.59 19.13 -13.08
CA VAL A 263 -9.55 20.54 -13.54
C VAL A 263 -10.86 20.93 -14.26
N ARG A 264 -11.57 19.97 -14.86
CA ARG A 264 -12.84 20.20 -15.55
C ARG A 264 -14.09 19.77 -14.75
N LEU A 265 -14.00 18.74 -13.89
CA LEU A 265 -15.13 18.32 -13.04
C LEU A 265 -15.29 19.16 -11.76
N VAL A 266 -14.26 19.91 -11.36
CA VAL A 266 -14.30 20.85 -10.22
C VAL A 266 -14.58 22.30 -10.67
N GLY A 267 -14.92 22.50 -11.94
CA GLY A 267 -15.34 23.79 -12.50
C GLY A 267 -16.86 23.96 -12.42
N GLY A 268 -17.38 24.30 -11.24
CA GLY A 268 -18.78 24.66 -11.04
C GLY A 268 -18.91 25.80 -10.05
N SER A 269 -18.91 27.03 -10.57
CA SER A 269 -19.57 28.24 -10.04
C SER A 269 -19.63 28.42 -8.52
N GLY A 270 -18.48 28.38 -7.84
CA GLY A 270 -18.35 28.75 -6.43
C GLY A 270 -17.68 30.10 -6.29
N GLY A 271 -18.26 31.03 -5.52
CA GLY A 271 -17.70 32.36 -5.26
C GLY A 271 -16.25 32.31 -4.73
N ALA A 272 -15.58 33.47 -4.70
CA ALA A 272 -14.14 33.65 -4.49
C ALA A 272 -13.50 32.91 -3.28
N GLY A 273 -14.28 32.37 -2.33
CA GLY A 273 -13.83 31.56 -1.20
C GLY A 273 -13.67 30.04 -1.44
N GLU A 274 -14.23 29.45 -2.50
CA GLU A 274 -14.20 27.97 -2.73
C GLU A 274 -13.02 27.48 -3.60
N ARG A 275 -12.09 28.36 -3.99
CA ARG A 275 -11.00 28.05 -4.96
C ARG A 275 -10.02 26.96 -4.50
N GLY A 276 -10.06 26.54 -3.24
CA GLY A 276 -9.08 25.62 -2.62
C GLY A 276 -9.56 24.21 -2.28
N SER A 277 -10.81 23.83 -2.59
CA SER A 277 -11.38 22.54 -2.18
C SER A 277 -11.80 21.64 -3.36
N VAL A 278 -11.81 20.32 -3.12
CA VAL A 278 -12.30 19.27 -4.02
C VAL A 278 -13.68 18.87 -3.53
N ARG A 279 -14.71 19.15 -4.32
CA ARG A 279 -16.09 18.72 -4.05
C ARG A 279 -16.59 17.92 -5.24
N LEU A 280 -16.86 16.64 -5.02
CA LEU A 280 -17.40 15.76 -6.05
C LEU A 280 -18.87 15.49 -5.78
N ARG A 281 -19.74 15.77 -6.76
CA ARG A 281 -21.18 15.51 -6.64
C ARG A 281 -21.75 14.98 -7.95
N GLY A 282 -22.71 14.06 -7.83
CA GLY A 282 -23.46 13.51 -8.96
C GLY A 282 -22.91 12.20 -9.52
N ARG A 283 -23.78 11.46 -10.22
CA ARG A 283 -23.53 10.10 -10.74
C ARG A 283 -22.35 10.04 -11.71
N ARG A 284 -22.19 11.05 -12.58
CA ARG A 284 -21.09 11.11 -13.57
C ARG A 284 -19.72 11.20 -12.91
N ALA A 285 -19.57 12.09 -11.93
CA ALA A 285 -18.32 12.21 -11.16
C ALA A 285 -17.98 10.91 -10.43
N GLY A 286 -18.99 10.24 -9.83
CA GLY A 286 -18.81 8.93 -9.21
C GLY A 286 -18.34 7.84 -10.17
N VAL A 287 -18.92 7.77 -11.38
CA VAL A 287 -18.50 6.79 -12.41
C VAL A 287 -17.07 7.03 -12.85
N VAL A 288 -16.69 8.29 -13.13
CA VAL A 288 -15.33 8.62 -13.59
C VAL A 288 -14.29 8.33 -12.52
N VAL A 289 -14.52 8.77 -11.27
CA VAL A 289 -13.61 8.49 -10.15
C VAL A 289 -13.53 6.99 -9.87
N GLY A 290 -14.67 6.28 -9.92
CA GLY A 290 -14.69 4.82 -9.77
C GLY A 290 -13.86 4.10 -10.82
N ALA A 291 -14.02 4.47 -12.10
CA ALA A 291 -13.24 3.88 -13.21
C ALA A 291 -11.74 4.16 -13.07
N LEU A 292 -11.34 5.39 -12.72
CA LEU A 292 -9.94 5.75 -12.51
C LEU A 292 -9.33 5.03 -11.29
N SER A 293 -10.10 4.91 -10.21
CA SER A 293 -9.68 4.20 -9.00
C SER A 293 -9.47 2.70 -9.29
N LEU A 294 -10.40 2.11 -10.05
CA LEU A 294 -10.29 0.72 -10.50
C LEU A 294 -9.08 0.51 -11.40
N GLY A 295 -8.86 1.39 -12.39
CA GLY A 295 -7.70 1.34 -13.28
C GLY A 295 -6.38 1.42 -12.50
N LEU A 296 -6.28 2.37 -11.56
CA LEU A 296 -5.09 2.52 -10.73
C LEU A 296 -4.84 1.29 -9.84
N ALA A 297 -5.88 0.73 -9.20
CA ALA A 297 -5.76 -0.48 -8.41
C ALA A 297 -5.38 -1.71 -9.25
N LEU A 298 -5.88 -1.81 -10.48
CA LEU A 298 -5.53 -2.87 -11.43
C LEU A 298 -4.05 -2.84 -11.80
N THR A 299 -3.42 -1.67 -11.91
CA THR A 299 -1.97 -1.61 -12.19
C THR A 299 -1.14 -2.33 -11.13
N TRP A 300 -1.56 -2.28 -9.86
CA TRP A 300 -0.90 -3.02 -8.79
C TRP A 300 -1.19 -4.51 -8.87
N ALA A 301 -2.47 -4.90 -8.99
CA ALA A 301 -2.85 -6.30 -9.05
C ALA A 301 -2.17 -7.03 -10.23
N ALA A 302 -2.01 -6.36 -11.38
CA ALA A 302 -1.38 -6.92 -12.56
C ALA A 302 0.15 -7.08 -12.44
N ALA A 303 0.80 -6.22 -11.65
CA ALA A 303 2.25 -6.24 -11.42
C ALA A 303 2.70 -7.27 -10.38
N GLU A 304 1.77 -7.78 -9.56
CA GLU A 304 2.07 -8.60 -8.39
C GLU A 304 1.54 -10.05 -8.53
N HIS A 305 1.69 -10.84 -7.46
CA HIS A 305 1.28 -12.24 -7.36
C HIS A 305 -0.16 -12.53 -7.80
N ALA A 306 -1.06 -11.54 -7.70
CA ALA A 306 -2.47 -11.72 -8.05
C ALA A 306 -2.67 -12.14 -9.52
N ALA A 307 -1.75 -11.77 -10.41
CA ALA A 307 -1.78 -12.11 -11.83
C ALA A 307 -0.98 -13.38 -12.20
N ALA A 308 -0.60 -14.22 -11.23
CA ALA A 308 0.03 -15.52 -11.47
C ALA A 308 -0.51 -16.62 -10.53
N GLY A 309 -0.32 -17.90 -10.91
CA GLY A 309 -0.71 -19.06 -10.11
C GLY A 309 -2.17 -19.51 -10.31
N ILE A 310 -2.73 -20.21 -9.32
CA ILE A 310 -4.11 -20.76 -9.37
C ILE A 310 -5.16 -19.64 -9.40
N GLN A 311 -6.40 -19.83 -9.86
CA GLN A 311 -7.50 -18.86 -9.68
C GLN A 311 -7.20 -17.37 -9.98
N VAL A 312 -6.41 -17.06 -11.02
CA VAL A 312 -5.97 -15.67 -11.33
C VAL A 312 -7.12 -14.64 -11.30
N PRO A 313 -8.29 -14.88 -11.91
CA PRO A 313 -9.38 -13.88 -11.89
C PRO A 313 -9.86 -13.53 -10.48
N VAL A 314 -9.91 -14.51 -9.57
CA VAL A 314 -10.36 -14.32 -8.19
C VAL A 314 -9.30 -13.56 -7.39
N ALA A 315 -8.02 -13.87 -7.58
CA ALA A 315 -6.94 -13.15 -6.91
C ALA A 315 -6.79 -11.71 -7.39
N MET A 316 -6.91 -11.47 -8.69
CA MET A 316 -6.96 -10.11 -9.24
C MET A 316 -8.08 -9.30 -8.63
N THR A 317 -9.29 -9.89 -8.56
CA THR A 317 -10.45 -9.23 -7.94
C THR A 317 -10.21 -8.98 -6.45
N SER A 318 -9.70 -9.96 -5.72
CA SER A 318 -9.39 -9.83 -4.29
C SER A 318 -8.35 -8.73 -4.03
N ALA A 319 -7.27 -8.68 -4.81
CA ALA A 319 -6.21 -7.69 -4.65
C ALA A 319 -6.71 -6.27 -4.94
N VAL A 320 -7.50 -6.09 -6.00
CA VAL A 320 -8.15 -4.81 -6.33
C VAL A 320 -9.09 -4.36 -5.21
N LEU A 321 -9.97 -5.25 -4.75
CA LEU A 321 -10.89 -4.95 -3.65
C LEU A 321 -10.15 -4.60 -2.36
N HIS A 322 -9.07 -5.33 -2.05
CA HIS A 322 -8.23 -5.07 -0.89
C HIS A 322 -7.60 -3.67 -0.96
N LEU A 323 -7.00 -3.30 -2.11
CA LEU A 323 -6.38 -1.98 -2.30
C LEU A 323 -7.39 -0.84 -2.26
N LEU A 324 -8.55 -1.00 -2.90
CA LEU A 324 -9.62 0.01 -2.87
C LEU A 324 -10.18 0.19 -1.45
N ALA A 325 -10.44 -0.90 -0.74
CA ALA A 325 -10.90 -0.86 0.65
C ALA A 325 -9.85 -0.21 1.57
N MET A 326 -8.57 -0.54 1.39
CA MET A 326 -7.45 0.08 2.11
C MET A 326 -7.44 1.59 1.87
N ALA A 327 -7.57 2.03 0.62
CA ALA A 327 -7.55 3.45 0.28
C ALA A 327 -8.76 4.21 0.84
N VAL A 328 -9.97 3.65 0.70
CA VAL A 328 -11.20 4.23 1.27
C VAL A 328 -11.09 4.37 2.78
N TRP A 329 -10.60 3.34 3.46
CA TRP A 329 -10.45 3.32 4.91
C TRP A 329 -9.35 4.27 5.38
N LEU A 330 -8.12 4.08 4.93
CA LEU A 330 -6.94 4.81 5.41
C LEU A 330 -6.94 6.26 4.93
N GLY A 331 -7.05 6.50 3.63
CA GLY A 331 -7.03 7.86 3.09
C GLY A 331 -8.30 8.66 3.43
N GLY A 332 -9.45 7.98 3.51
CA GLY A 332 -10.68 8.61 3.99
C GLY A 332 -10.59 9.00 5.47
N LEU A 333 -9.94 8.19 6.31
CA LEU A 333 -9.68 8.54 7.71
C LEU A 333 -8.73 9.74 7.81
N THR A 334 -7.69 9.81 6.97
CA THR A 334 -6.82 10.99 6.89
C THR A 334 -7.62 12.24 6.50
N ALA A 335 -8.54 12.15 5.54
CA ALA A 335 -9.43 13.25 5.15
C ALA A 335 -10.34 13.69 6.32
N LEU A 336 -10.96 12.73 7.00
CA LEU A 336 -11.80 12.99 8.17
C LEU A 336 -11.02 13.71 9.29
N LEU A 337 -9.84 13.21 9.64
CA LEU A 337 -8.99 13.79 10.69
C LEU A 337 -8.49 15.19 10.28
N GLY A 338 -8.15 15.38 9.01
CA GLY A 338 -7.76 16.68 8.48
C GLY A 338 -8.87 17.72 8.60
N LEU A 339 -10.11 17.32 8.30
CA LEU A 339 -11.28 18.21 8.43
C LEU A 339 -11.63 18.46 9.90
N LEU A 340 -11.54 17.43 10.77
CA LEU A 340 -11.75 17.57 12.20
C LEU A 340 -10.73 18.51 12.85
N TYR A 341 -9.49 18.51 12.36
CA TYR A 341 -8.43 19.39 12.85
C TYR A 341 -8.59 20.84 12.39
N ARG A 342 -8.96 21.05 11.11
CA ARG A 342 -9.02 22.39 10.50
C ARG A 342 -10.35 23.11 10.70
N ALA A 343 -11.47 22.39 10.57
CA ALA A 343 -12.80 22.95 10.56
C ALA A 343 -13.82 21.96 11.18
N PRO A 344 -13.73 21.70 12.50
CA PRO A 344 -14.63 20.75 13.16
C PRO A 344 -16.10 21.14 13.08
N GLU A 345 -16.40 22.44 12.97
CA GLU A 345 -17.78 22.95 12.84
C GLU A 345 -18.39 22.65 11.46
N GLU A 346 -17.55 22.40 10.44
CA GLU A 346 -17.98 22.04 9.07
C GLU A 346 -18.24 20.53 8.90
N LEU A 347 -18.28 19.76 9.99
CA LEU A 347 -18.37 18.31 9.99
C LEU A 347 -19.74 17.83 10.52
N PRO A 348 -20.77 17.69 9.66
CA PRO A 348 -22.07 17.22 10.09
C PRO A 348 -22.00 15.78 10.63
N PRO A 349 -22.72 15.46 11.72
CA PRO A 349 -22.81 14.08 12.23
C PRO A 349 -23.24 13.06 11.17
N ALA A 350 -24.13 13.45 10.25
CA ALA A 350 -24.58 12.61 9.15
C ALA A 350 -23.45 12.24 8.17
N ALA A 351 -22.51 13.16 7.91
CA ALA A 351 -21.35 12.88 7.06
C ALA A 351 -20.40 11.88 7.73
N VAL A 352 -20.15 12.06 9.04
CA VAL A 352 -19.37 11.11 9.85
C VAL A 352 -20.01 9.73 9.86
N ALA A 353 -21.33 9.64 10.00
CA ALA A 353 -22.06 8.37 9.96
C ALA A 353 -21.95 7.66 8.60
N ARG A 354 -22.07 8.41 7.49
CA ARG A 354 -21.90 7.86 6.12
C ARG A 354 -20.50 7.30 5.93
N PHE A 355 -19.47 8.07 6.30
CA PHE A 355 -18.09 7.61 6.20
C PHE A 355 -17.82 6.42 7.12
N SER A 356 -18.34 6.44 8.35
CA SER A 356 -18.16 5.32 9.31
C SER A 356 -18.73 4.00 8.78
N ARG A 357 -19.87 4.02 8.09
CA ARG A 357 -20.42 2.82 7.42
C ARG A 357 -19.51 2.33 6.29
N ALA A 358 -18.99 3.23 5.46
CA ALA A 358 -18.06 2.88 4.39
C ALA A 358 -16.72 2.35 4.94
N ALA A 359 -16.20 2.96 5.99
CA ALA A 359 -14.99 2.52 6.69
C ALA A 359 -15.19 1.11 7.27
N PHE A 360 -16.32 0.83 7.91
CA PHE A 360 -16.65 -0.50 8.42
C PHE A 360 -16.77 -1.54 7.29
N ALA A 361 -17.48 -1.22 6.20
CA ALA A 361 -17.57 -2.09 5.04
C ALA A 361 -16.17 -2.37 4.43
N SER A 362 -15.30 -1.35 4.38
CA SER A 362 -13.92 -1.49 3.91
C SER A 362 -13.13 -2.45 4.80
N VAL A 363 -13.26 -2.36 6.12
CA VAL A 363 -12.63 -3.31 7.06
C VAL A 363 -13.11 -4.74 6.82
N VAL A 364 -14.41 -4.96 6.61
CA VAL A 364 -14.94 -6.29 6.28
C VAL A 364 -14.32 -6.82 4.99
N VAL A 365 -14.26 -5.99 3.93
CA VAL A 365 -13.60 -6.36 2.67
C VAL A 365 -12.12 -6.69 2.90
N LEU A 366 -11.38 -5.89 3.65
CA LEU A 366 -9.97 -6.13 3.98
C LEU A 366 -9.76 -7.45 4.70
N VAL A 367 -10.63 -7.81 5.65
CA VAL A 367 -10.56 -9.10 6.35
C VAL A 367 -10.83 -10.25 5.38
N CYS A 368 -11.93 -10.21 4.62
CA CYS A 368 -12.28 -11.29 3.69
C CYS A 368 -11.20 -11.50 2.62
N THR A 369 -10.76 -10.42 1.97
CA THR A 369 -9.72 -10.46 0.95
C THR A 369 -8.34 -10.78 1.53
N GLY A 370 -8.05 -10.36 2.77
CA GLY A 370 -6.83 -10.70 3.49
C GLY A 370 -6.74 -12.18 3.83
N VAL A 371 -7.85 -12.77 4.32
CA VAL A 371 -7.94 -14.22 4.58
C VAL A 371 -7.77 -15.02 3.29
N TYR A 372 -8.42 -14.62 2.20
CA TYR A 372 -8.27 -15.27 0.90
C TYR A 372 -6.81 -15.22 0.41
N GLN A 373 -6.19 -14.04 0.45
CA GLN A 373 -4.79 -13.87 0.01
C GLN A 373 -3.81 -14.63 0.91
N ALA A 374 -4.05 -14.65 2.23
CA ALA A 374 -3.24 -15.41 3.18
C ALA A 374 -3.32 -16.91 2.93
N TRP A 375 -4.53 -17.46 2.75
CA TRP A 375 -4.73 -18.88 2.43
C TRP A 375 -4.01 -19.26 1.14
N ARG A 376 -4.19 -18.46 0.09
CA ARG A 376 -3.55 -18.66 -1.22
C ARG A 376 -2.02 -18.60 -1.13
N GLY A 377 -1.47 -17.69 -0.33
CA GLY A 377 -0.02 -17.50 -0.21
C GLY A 377 0.68 -18.50 0.72
N LEU A 378 0.03 -18.95 1.81
CA LEU A 378 0.64 -19.86 2.78
C LEU A 378 0.76 -21.30 2.27
N GLY A 379 -0.24 -21.78 1.52
CA GLY A 379 -0.36 -23.17 1.08
C GLY A 379 -0.64 -24.20 2.19
N SER A 380 -0.11 -24.00 3.41
CA SER A 380 -0.32 -24.87 4.57
C SER A 380 -0.37 -24.10 5.90
N LEU A 381 -1.06 -24.66 6.91
CA LEU A 381 -1.12 -24.07 8.25
C LEU A 381 0.22 -24.18 9.00
N SER A 382 1.04 -25.19 8.69
CA SER A 382 2.38 -25.33 9.28
C SER A 382 3.28 -24.14 8.92
N ALA A 383 3.11 -23.59 7.72
CA ALA A 383 3.87 -22.43 7.23
C ALA A 383 3.71 -21.17 8.10
N LEU A 384 2.64 -21.06 8.91
CA LEU A 384 2.41 -19.91 9.80
C LEU A 384 3.54 -19.68 10.80
N ASN A 385 4.13 -20.74 11.33
CA ASN A 385 5.19 -20.62 12.36
C ASN A 385 6.58 -20.98 11.82
N SER A 386 6.64 -21.79 10.76
CA SER A 386 7.91 -22.24 10.18
C SER A 386 8.51 -21.25 9.18
N THR A 387 7.71 -20.38 8.57
CA THR A 387 8.20 -19.42 7.55
C THR A 387 8.26 -17.98 8.09
N PRO A 388 9.21 -17.15 7.62
CA PRO A 388 9.22 -15.71 7.91
C PRO A 388 7.91 -15.02 7.50
N TYR A 389 7.35 -15.41 6.35
CA TYR A 389 6.07 -14.89 5.84
C TYR A 389 4.93 -15.18 6.81
N GLY A 390 4.81 -16.42 7.27
CA GLY A 390 3.80 -16.84 8.24
C GLY A 390 3.89 -16.08 9.56
N ARG A 391 5.11 -15.81 10.05
CA ARG A 391 5.33 -15.05 11.28
C ARG A 391 4.90 -13.58 11.13
N LEU A 392 5.24 -12.93 10.02
CA LEU A 392 4.78 -11.57 9.72
C LEU A 392 3.26 -11.51 9.57
N LEU A 393 2.67 -12.49 8.89
CA LEU A 393 1.22 -12.58 8.76
C LEU A 393 0.54 -12.73 10.13
N THR A 394 1.11 -13.56 11.01
CA THR A 394 0.60 -13.75 12.38
C THR A 394 0.64 -12.42 13.16
N LEU A 395 1.76 -11.69 13.09
CA LEU A 395 1.88 -10.34 13.66
C LEU A 395 0.83 -9.38 13.11
N LYS A 396 0.62 -9.38 11.78
CA LYS A 396 -0.41 -8.55 11.13
C LYS A 396 -1.81 -8.89 11.62
N VAL A 397 -2.14 -10.18 11.75
CA VAL A 397 -3.45 -10.62 12.26
C VAL A 397 -3.64 -10.15 13.72
N ILE A 398 -2.64 -10.33 14.58
CA ILE A 398 -2.69 -9.85 15.97
C ILE A 398 -2.90 -8.33 16.02
N ALA A 399 -2.15 -7.56 15.22
CA ALA A 399 -2.27 -6.11 15.16
C ALA A 399 -3.68 -5.67 14.71
N VAL A 400 -4.26 -6.34 13.71
CA VAL A 400 -5.64 -6.08 13.26
C VAL A 400 -6.64 -6.39 14.38
N LEU A 401 -6.49 -7.53 15.08
CA LEU A 401 -7.37 -7.88 16.21
C LEU A 401 -7.29 -6.85 17.34
N LEU A 402 -6.09 -6.37 17.68
CA LEU A 402 -5.90 -5.31 18.67
C LEU A 402 -6.53 -4.00 18.23
N LEU A 403 -6.41 -3.63 16.94
CA LEU A 403 -7.05 -2.45 16.38
C LEU A 403 -8.58 -2.55 16.46
N LEU A 404 -9.16 -3.70 16.11
CA LEU A 404 -10.60 -3.94 16.22
C LEU A 404 -11.08 -3.90 17.67
N ALA A 405 -10.31 -4.47 18.60
CA ALA A 405 -10.60 -4.40 20.03
C ALA A 405 -10.59 -2.95 20.53
N ALA A 406 -9.56 -2.18 20.21
CA ALA A 406 -9.45 -0.76 20.55
C ALA A 406 -10.60 0.07 19.94
N ALA A 407 -10.95 -0.19 18.68
CA ALA A 407 -12.07 0.47 18.02
C ALA A 407 -13.42 0.13 18.69
N SER A 408 -13.61 -1.13 19.10
CA SER A 408 -14.82 -1.56 19.81
C SER A 408 -14.94 -0.91 21.20
N TYR A 409 -13.82 -0.81 21.93
CA TYR A 409 -13.75 -0.15 23.22
C TYR A 409 -14.01 1.35 23.09
N SER A 410 -13.34 2.02 22.14
CA SER A 410 -13.55 3.43 21.83
C SER A 410 -15.03 3.73 21.51
N ARG A 411 -15.67 2.89 20.68
CA ARG A 411 -17.09 3.04 20.32
C ARG A 411 -18.00 2.94 21.55
N ARG A 412 -17.80 1.94 22.41
CA ARG A 412 -18.57 1.76 23.66
C ARG A 412 -18.43 2.97 24.57
N TRP A 413 -17.21 3.47 24.73
CA TRP A 413 -16.91 4.61 25.60
C TRP A 413 -17.53 5.92 25.08
N THR A 414 -17.44 6.18 23.78
CA THR A 414 -18.13 7.33 23.17
C THR A 414 -19.66 7.23 23.27
N GLY A 415 -20.23 6.03 23.15
CA GLY A 415 -21.66 5.79 23.33
C GLY A 415 -22.12 6.09 24.75
N GLN A 416 -21.33 5.72 25.76
CA GLN A 416 -21.59 6.02 27.16
C GLN A 416 -21.55 7.53 27.45
N LEU A 417 -20.58 8.26 26.88
CA LEU A 417 -20.47 9.72 27.06
C LEU A 417 -21.63 10.49 26.41
N VAL A 418 -22.07 10.06 25.22
CA VAL A 418 -23.25 10.65 24.55
C VAL A 418 -24.53 10.31 25.33
N GLY A 419 -24.69 9.05 25.77
CA GLY A 419 -25.84 8.62 26.56
C GLY A 419 -25.93 9.35 27.90
N ALA A 420 -24.82 9.52 28.62
CA ALA A 420 -24.76 10.26 29.87
C ALA A 420 -25.18 11.73 29.68
N GLY A 421 -24.71 12.39 28.62
CA GLY A 421 -25.07 13.78 28.31
C GLY A 421 -26.54 13.97 27.94
N VAL A 422 -27.14 13.02 27.20
CA VAL A 422 -28.58 13.05 26.88
C VAL A 422 -29.41 12.86 28.16
N SER A 423 -29.01 11.96 29.05
CA SER A 423 -29.66 11.77 30.36
C SER A 423 -29.54 13.01 31.25
N THR A 424 -28.41 13.73 31.22
CA THR A 424 -28.25 14.98 31.98
C THR A 424 -29.12 16.11 31.42
N VAL A 425 -29.19 16.27 30.10
CA VAL A 425 -30.03 17.30 29.45
C VAL A 425 -31.52 16.99 29.65
N ALA A 426 -31.91 15.71 29.56
CA ALA A 426 -33.27 15.28 29.86
C ALA A 426 -33.63 15.53 31.33
N ALA A 427 -32.73 15.22 32.28
CA ALA A 427 -32.95 15.47 33.70
C ALA A 427 -33.08 16.97 34.04
N VAL A 428 -32.30 17.84 33.37
CA VAL A 428 -32.41 19.30 33.50
C VAL A 428 -33.70 19.83 32.87
N ALA A 429 -34.15 19.26 31.76
CA ALA A 429 -35.41 19.64 31.10
C ALA A 429 -36.67 19.16 31.84
N THR A 430 -36.56 18.08 32.65
CA THR A 430 -37.65 17.57 33.49
C THR A 430 -37.62 18.07 34.93
N ALA A 431 -36.65 18.93 35.29
CA ALA A 431 -36.61 19.52 36.62
C ALA A 431 -37.82 20.48 36.80
N PRO A 432 -38.65 20.31 37.84
CA PRO A 432 -39.80 21.17 38.06
C PRO A 432 -39.34 22.63 38.29
N ALA A 433 -40.01 23.57 37.63
CA ALA A 433 -39.83 25.01 37.82
C ALA A 433 -40.33 25.41 39.22
N ALA A 434 -39.54 25.15 40.24
CA ALA A 434 -39.78 25.61 41.60
C ALA A 434 -38.45 25.94 42.24
N VAL A 435 -37.99 27.19 42.04
CA VAL A 435 -37.57 28.16 43.07
C VAL A 435 -37.20 29.45 42.31
N VAL A 436 -38.22 30.23 41.93
CA VAL A 436 -38.08 31.67 41.72
C VAL A 436 -39.35 32.29 42.30
N GLY A 437 -39.28 32.76 43.54
CA GLY A 437 -40.41 33.46 44.16
C GLY A 437 -40.45 33.38 45.67
N SER A 438 -39.58 34.16 46.34
CA SER A 438 -39.92 34.89 47.58
C SER A 438 -38.68 35.63 48.10
N VAL A 439 -38.33 36.75 47.45
CA VAL A 439 -37.66 37.84 48.16
C VAL A 439 -38.78 38.83 48.48
N VAL A 440 -39.30 38.73 49.69
CA VAL A 440 -40.23 39.71 50.24
C VAL A 440 -39.47 41.02 50.38
N VAL A 441 -39.91 42.03 49.65
CA VAL A 441 -39.53 43.43 49.84
C VAL A 441 -40.22 43.89 51.11
N GLU A 442 -39.48 44.03 52.20
CA GLU A 442 -39.97 44.71 53.40
C GLU A 442 -39.74 46.22 53.21
N GLU A 443 -40.81 46.88 52.83
CA GLU A 443 -40.94 48.33 52.66
C GLU A 443 -40.88 49.00 54.05
N ARG A 444 -39.73 49.57 54.42
CA ARG A 444 -39.63 50.49 55.56
C ARG A 444 -40.08 51.88 55.13
N GLU A 445 -41.27 52.23 55.56
CA GLU A 445 -41.87 53.56 55.55
C GLU A 445 -40.97 54.58 56.31
N ARG A 446 -40.78 55.76 55.73
CA ARG A 446 -40.11 56.91 56.35
C ARG A 446 -41.09 57.66 57.27
N VAL A 447 -40.58 58.23 58.37
CA VAL A 447 -41.09 59.50 58.93
C VAL A 447 -39.88 60.36 59.36
N PRO A 448 -39.90 61.69 59.15
CA PRO A 448 -38.74 62.58 59.27
C PRO A 448 -38.68 63.33 60.61
N GLU A 449 -37.46 63.60 61.09
CA GLU A 449 -36.81 64.90 61.36
C GLU A 449 -35.54 64.68 62.20
#